data_AF-M5UAA1-F1
#
_entry.id   AF-M5UAA1-F1
#
_cell.length_a   1.000
_cell.length_b   1.000
_cell.length_c   1.000
_cell.angle_alpha   90.00
_cell.angle_beta   90.00
_cell.angle_gamma   90.00
#
_symmetry.space_group_name_H-M   'P 1'
#
loop_
_entity.id
_entity.type
_entity.pdbx_description
1 polymer ?
#
loop_
_entity_poly.entity_id
_entity_poly.type
_entity_poly.pdbx_seq_one_letter_code
_entity_poly.pdbx_strand_id
1 'polypeptide(L)'
;MVSYKAGVLLDMVGDRELQLLYERNSLRYARDVTKSIWRTARRLGVRAFVPRTRMQDIRDDHLPLNQIAGIPTTDLIDFDYPRPGFRAPQYWHTTKDVPENCSGTSLAAVTWTVHEWILEQSEK
;
A
#
# COMPACT_ATOMS: atom_id res chain seq x y z
N MET A 1 -6.87 -26.71 8.82
CA MET A 1 -6.07 -25.82 7.93
C MET A 1 -6.59 -24.42 8.14
N VAL A 2 -5.73 -23.46 8.53
CA VAL A 2 -6.15 -22.07 8.77
C VAL A 2 -6.41 -21.42 7.41
N SER A 3 -7.58 -20.82 7.22
CA SER A 3 -7.94 -20.09 6.01
C SER A 3 -7.73 -18.59 6.22
N TYR A 4 -6.95 -17.95 5.36
CA TYR A 4 -6.75 -16.51 5.39
C TYR A 4 -7.87 -15.82 4.59
N LYS A 5 -8.59 -14.88 5.23
CA LYS A 5 -9.67 -14.12 4.57
C LYS A 5 -9.15 -13.04 3.61
N ALA A 6 -7.99 -12.45 3.91
CA ALA A 6 -7.37 -11.36 3.16
C ALA A 6 -5.89 -11.23 3.50
N GLY A 7 -5.13 -10.53 2.65
CA GLY A 7 -3.74 -10.15 2.87
C GLY A 7 -3.49 -8.66 2.57
N VAL A 8 -2.44 -8.10 3.18
CA VAL A 8 -1.94 -6.75 2.90
C VAL A 8 -0.42 -6.83 2.82
N LEU A 9 0.14 -6.50 1.65
CA LEU A 9 1.56 -6.29 1.43
C LEU A 9 1.87 -4.81 1.66
N LEU A 10 2.93 -4.52 2.42
CA LEU A 10 3.45 -3.18 2.61
C LEU A 10 4.82 -3.11 1.92
N ASP A 11 4.93 -2.34 0.85
CA ASP A 11 6.20 -2.14 0.15
C ASP A 11 6.51 -0.64 0.01
N MET A 12 7.73 -0.24 0.31
CA MET A 12 8.20 1.15 0.17
C MET A 12 7.30 2.23 0.81
N VAL A 13 6.63 1.93 1.93
CA VAL A 13 5.67 2.84 2.61
C VAL A 13 6.32 3.93 3.47
N GLY A 14 7.63 4.15 3.31
CA GLY A 14 8.45 4.99 4.19
C GLY A 14 8.60 6.44 3.74
N ASP A 15 8.32 6.76 2.48
CA ASP A 15 8.65 8.08 1.88
C ASP A 15 8.13 9.25 2.74
N ARG A 16 8.93 10.31 2.89
CA ARG A 16 8.46 11.57 3.50
C ARG A 16 7.27 12.18 2.80
N GLU A 17 7.21 11.92 1.52
CA GLU A 17 6.26 12.48 0.58
C GLU A 17 5.26 11.39 0.11
N LEU A 18 5.01 10.39 0.96
CA LEU A 18 4.20 9.22 0.63
C LEU A 18 2.85 9.55 -0.03
N GLN A 19 2.60 8.92 -1.19
CA GLN A 19 1.27 8.77 -1.77
C GLN A 19 1.03 7.34 -2.21
N LEU A 20 0.03 6.70 -1.62
CA LEU A 20 -0.43 5.38 -1.99
C LEU A 20 -1.60 5.51 -2.96
N LEU A 21 -1.38 5.07 -4.19
CA LEU A 21 -2.40 4.96 -5.23
C LEU A 21 -2.90 3.51 -5.27
N TYR A 22 -4.05 3.28 -5.91
CA TYR A 22 -4.47 1.92 -6.15
C TYR A 22 -3.52 1.24 -7.16
N GLU A 23 -2.84 0.19 -6.68
CA GLU A 23 -2.15 -0.77 -7.54
C GLU A 23 -3.18 -1.59 -8.33
N ARG A 24 -2.88 -1.84 -9.60
CA ARG A 24 -3.86 -2.34 -10.58
C ARG A 24 -4.24 -3.79 -10.33
N ASN A 25 -3.30 -4.65 -9.96
CA ASN A 25 -3.57 -6.05 -9.65
C ASN A 25 -4.34 -6.23 -8.34
N SER A 26 -4.14 -5.36 -7.37
CA SER A 26 -4.86 -5.27 -6.11
C SER A 26 -6.33 -4.97 -6.39
N LEU A 27 -6.63 -4.01 -7.27
CA LEU A 27 -8.01 -3.77 -7.72
C LEU A 27 -8.59 -4.92 -8.57
N ARG A 28 -7.75 -5.71 -9.24
CA ARG A 28 -8.16 -6.83 -10.08
C ARG A 28 -8.51 -8.08 -9.25
N TYR A 29 -7.68 -8.41 -8.27
CA TYR A 29 -7.75 -9.66 -7.52
C TYR A 29 -8.28 -9.48 -6.09
N ALA A 30 -8.11 -8.30 -5.49
CA ALA A 30 -8.43 -8.01 -4.09
C ALA A 30 -9.29 -6.74 -3.92
N ARG A 31 -10.14 -6.41 -4.90
CA ARG A 31 -10.90 -5.15 -4.99
C ARG A 31 -11.57 -4.71 -3.69
N ASP A 32 -12.25 -5.63 -3.01
CA ASP A 32 -13.01 -5.31 -1.80
C ASP A 32 -12.09 -5.05 -0.60
N VAL A 33 -11.01 -5.83 -0.49
CA VAL A 33 -9.93 -5.60 0.49
C VAL A 33 -9.33 -4.21 0.24
N THR A 34 -8.86 -3.94 -0.99
CA THR A 34 -8.24 -2.66 -1.36
C THR A 34 -9.15 -1.48 -1.05
N LYS A 35 -10.40 -1.51 -1.52
CA LYS A 35 -11.35 -0.41 -1.29
C LYS A 35 -11.70 -0.25 0.18
N SER A 36 -11.74 -1.32 0.97
CA SER A 36 -12.02 -1.24 2.41
C SER A 36 -10.90 -0.56 3.19
N ILE A 37 -9.63 -0.79 2.82
CA ILE A 37 -8.47 -0.07 3.38
C ILE A 37 -8.57 1.43 3.07
N TRP A 38 -8.88 1.81 1.82
CA TRP A 38 -9.06 3.23 1.47
C TRP A 38 -10.26 3.87 2.17
N ARG A 39 -11.35 3.13 2.42
CA ARG A 39 -12.46 3.63 3.25
C ARG A 39 -12.01 3.90 4.69
N THR A 40 -11.20 3.01 5.25
CA THR A 40 -10.61 3.17 6.58
C THR A 40 -9.73 4.41 6.64
N ALA A 41 -8.80 4.56 5.69
CA ALA A 41 -7.95 5.74 5.58
C ALA A 41 -8.76 7.05 5.52
N ARG A 42 -9.82 7.07 4.69
CA ARG A 42 -10.73 8.22 4.57
C ARG A 42 -11.46 8.52 5.89
N ARG A 43 -11.95 7.50 6.60
CA ARG A 43 -12.60 7.64 7.92
C ARG A 43 -11.64 8.28 8.94
N LEU A 44 -10.37 7.88 8.91
CA LEU A 44 -9.31 8.39 9.79
C LEU A 44 -8.75 9.77 9.34
N GLY A 45 -9.15 10.27 8.17
CA GLY A 45 -8.61 11.52 7.62
C GLY A 45 -7.17 11.40 7.09
N VAL A 46 -6.68 10.19 6.84
CA VAL A 46 -5.31 9.95 6.34
C VAL A 46 -5.24 10.25 4.85
N ARG A 47 -4.51 11.32 4.49
CA ARG A 47 -4.41 11.83 3.11
C ARG A 47 -3.43 11.08 2.21
N ALA A 48 -2.55 10.25 2.79
CA ALA A 48 -1.58 9.48 2.01
C ALA A 48 -2.24 8.48 1.05
N PHE A 49 -3.45 8.01 1.37
CA PHE A 49 -4.22 7.09 0.52
C PHE A 49 -5.03 7.87 -0.52
N VAL A 50 -4.51 7.93 -1.74
CA VAL A 50 -5.11 8.68 -2.85
C VAL A 50 -6.00 7.74 -3.66
N PRO A 51 -7.31 7.99 -3.82
CA PRO A 51 -8.22 7.10 -4.53
C PRO A 51 -8.10 7.25 -6.06
N ARG A 52 -6.88 7.12 -6.59
CA ARG A 52 -6.55 7.13 -8.01
C ARG A 52 -5.82 5.85 -8.36
N THR A 53 -6.09 5.31 -9.54
CA THR A 53 -5.42 4.10 -10.01
C THR A 53 -4.14 4.44 -10.75
N ARG A 54 -3.04 3.78 -10.39
CA ARG A 54 -1.80 3.82 -11.15
C ARG A 54 -1.94 2.92 -12.38
N MET A 55 -1.54 3.40 -13.55
CA MET A 55 -1.64 2.65 -14.81
C MET A 55 -0.47 1.66 -15.02
N GLN A 56 0.64 1.88 -14.31
CA GLN A 56 1.80 1.01 -14.32
C GLN A 56 1.48 -0.29 -13.60
N ASP A 57 1.77 -1.41 -14.26
CA ASP A 57 1.68 -2.74 -13.64
C ASP A 57 2.94 -3.00 -12.82
N ILE A 58 2.76 -3.57 -11.62
CA ILE A 58 3.84 -4.05 -10.76
C ILE A 58 3.71 -5.55 -10.57
N ARG A 59 4.86 -6.23 -10.52
CA ARG A 59 4.96 -7.64 -10.15
C ARG A 59 5.57 -7.72 -8.77
N ASP A 60 4.74 -8.07 -7.80
CA ASP A 60 5.13 -8.13 -6.39
C ASP A 60 4.55 -9.39 -5.73
N ASP A 61 4.92 -9.61 -4.47
CA ASP A 61 4.61 -10.80 -3.68
C ASP A 61 3.10 -11.00 -3.45
N HIS A 62 2.29 -9.96 -3.62
CA HIS A 62 0.83 -10.09 -3.59
C HIS A 62 0.30 -10.93 -4.76
N LEU A 63 1.00 -11.03 -5.89
CA LEU A 63 0.52 -11.78 -7.06
C LEU A 63 0.41 -13.30 -6.83
N PRO A 64 1.45 -14.02 -6.36
CA PRO A 64 1.32 -15.45 -6.07
C PRO A 64 0.29 -15.72 -4.97
N LEU A 65 0.15 -14.83 -3.98
CA LEU A 65 -0.91 -14.95 -2.96
C LEU A 65 -2.30 -14.88 -3.58
N ASN A 66 -2.53 -13.96 -4.51
CA ASN A 66 -3.79 -13.84 -5.23
C ASN A 66 -4.03 -15.00 -6.21
N GLN A 67 -3.04 -15.36 -7.02
CA GLN A 67 -3.21 -16.24 -8.19
C GLN A 67 -3.06 -17.72 -7.88
N ILE A 68 -2.20 -18.08 -6.92
CA ILE A 68 -1.87 -19.46 -6.59
C ILE A 68 -2.58 -19.87 -5.30
N ALA A 69 -2.41 -19.08 -4.22
CA ALA A 69 -3.01 -19.39 -2.93
C ALA A 69 -4.49 -19.00 -2.83
N GLY A 70 -4.99 -18.14 -3.73
CA GLY A 70 -6.37 -17.66 -3.73
C GLY A 70 -6.70 -16.72 -2.56
N ILE A 71 -5.69 -16.09 -1.95
CA ILE A 71 -5.83 -15.16 -0.84
C ILE A 71 -5.92 -13.74 -1.40
N PRO A 72 -7.08 -13.04 -1.27
CA PRO A 72 -7.22 -11.67 -1.75
C PRO A 72 -6.25 -10.74 -1.04
N THR A 73 -5.18 -10.35 -1.73
CA THR A 73 -4.07 -9.59 -1.15
C THR A 73 -3.92 -8.25 -1.85
N THR A 74 -3.98 -7.15 -1.09
CA THR A 74 -3.72 -5.79 -1.58
C THR A 74 -2.26 -5.43 -1.36
N ASP A 75 -1.70 -4.71 -2.33
CA ASP A 75 -0.39 -4.11 -2.25
C ASP A 75 -0.49 -2.60 -1.95
N LEU A 76 0.17 -2.18 -0.87
CA LEU A 76 0.30 -0.78 -0.48
C LEU A 76 1.74 -0.35 -0.80
N ILE A 77 1.92 0.19 -1.99
CA ILE A 77 3.22 0.56 -2.55
C ILE A 77 3.27 2.01 -3.04
N ASP A 78 4.41 2.66 -2.79
CA ASP A 78 4.74 3.95 -3.40
C ASP A 78 5.44 3.73 -4.74
N PHE A 79 4.79 4.14 -5.84
CA PHE A 79 5.34 4.02 -7.20
C PHE A 79 6.39 5.07 -7.51
N ASP A 80 6.44 6.11 -6.70
CA ASP A 80 7.04 7.39 -7.01
C ASP A 80 7.94 7.75 -5.81
N TYR A 81 8.92 6.90 -5.45
CA TYR A 81 9.85 7.12 -4.32
C TYR A 81 11.22 7.68 -4.77
N PRO A 82 11.54 8.94 -4.46
CA PRO A 82 10.68 9.99 -3.91
C PRO A 82 9.80 10.59 -5.01
N ARG A 83 8.76 11.34 -4.62
CA ARG A 83 7.78 11.86 -5.58
C ARG A 83 8.47 12.61 -6.73
N PRO A 84 8.07 12.36 -8.00
CA PRO A 84 8.70 12.99 -9.14
C PRO A 84 8.36 14.48 -9.17
N GLY A 85 9.34 15.30 -8.81
CA GLY A 85 9.49 16.66 -9.30
C GLY A 85 10.29 16.67 -10.62
N PHE A 86 10.31 17.80 -11.33
CA PHE A 86 11.18 17.95 -12.51
C PHE A 86 12.64 17.70 -12.10
N ARG A 87 13.26 16.63 -12.64
CA ARG A 87 14.61 16.13 -12.30
C ARG A 87 14.76 15.52 -10.89
N ALA A 88 13.68 15.10 -10.25
CA ALA A 88 13.80 14.40 -8.97
C ALA A 88 14.54 13.06 -9.15
N PRO A 89 15.58 12.77 -8.35
CA PRO A 89 16.25 11.48 -8.37
C PRO A 89 15.32 10.39 -7.81
N GLN A 90 15.32 9.19 -8.40
CA GLN A 90 14.65 8.02 -7.83
C GLN A 90 15.53 7.41 -6.73
N TYR A 91 14.95 7.11 -5.55
CA TYR A 91 15.71 6.56 -4.42
C TYR A 91 15.72 5.03 -4.43
N TRP A 92 14.66 4.40 -4.94
CA TRP A 92 14.56 2.95 -5.07
C TRP A 92 15.78 2.34 -5.78
N HIS A 93 16.35 1.29 -5.18
CA HIS A 93 17.56 0.62 -5.67
C HIS A 93 18.78 1.54 -5.85
N THR A 94 18.91 2.56 -5.01
CA THR A 94 20.09 3.44 -4.99
C THR A 94 20.67 3.56 -3.58
N THR A 95 21.86 4.15 -3.46
CA THR A 95 22.45 4.51 -2.15
C THR A 95 21.70 5.63 -1.42
N LYS A 96 20.62 6.15 -2.01
CA LYS A 96 19.70 7.10 -1.38
C LYS A 96 18.48 6.43 -0.77
N ASP A 97 18.33 5.12 -0.87
CA ASP A 97 17.34 4.40 -0.07
C ASP A 97 17.86 4.23 1.37
N VAL A 98 17.68 5.28 2.17
CA VAL A 98 18.23 5.39 3.52
C VAL A 98 17.18 5.97 4.48
N PRO A 99 17.25 5.70 5.80
CA PRO A 99 16.27 6.21 6.77
C PRO A 99 16.12 7.74 6.75
N GLU A 100 17.17 8.46 6.38
CA GLU A 100 17.15 9.91 6.18
C GLU A 100 16.31 10.35 4.99
N ASN A 101 15.66 9.46 4.24
CA ASN A 101 14.63 9.74 3.23
C ASN A 101 13.23 9.25 3.63
N CYS A 102 13.10 8.67 4.83
CA CYS A 102 11.84 8.19 5.37
C CYS A 102 11.21 9.18 6.37
N SER A 103 9.91 9.00 6.64
CA SER A 103 9.15 9.75 7.64
C SER A 103 8.41 8.81 8.59
N GLY A 104 8.62 9.01 9.88
CA GLY A 104 7.83 8.34 10.92
C GLY A 104 6.34 8.66 10.82
N THR A 105 5.97 9.85 10.32
CA THR A 105 4.56 10.21 10.07
C THR A 105 3.95 9.36 8.96
N SER A 106 4.71 9.03 7.91
CA SER A 106 4.24 8.18 6.81
C SER A 106 4.04 6.74 7.29
N LEU A 107 5.02 6.20 8.02
CA LEU A 107 4.93 4.88 8.63
C LEU A 107 3.74 4.78 9.60
N ALA A 108 3.55 5.79 10.46
CA ALA A 108 2.41 5.87 11.36
C ALA A 108 1.06 5.94 10.60
N ALA A 109 0.98 6.72 9.52
CA ALA A 109 -0.22 6.84 8.71
C ALA A 109 -0.65 5.49 8.10
N VAL A 110 0.31 4.73 7.56
CA VAL A 110 0.05 3.41 6.96
C VAL A 110 -0.28 2.38 8.03
N THR A 111 0.56 2.25 9.06
CA THR A 111 0.37 1.25 10.13
C THR A 111 -0.91 1.50 10.91
N TRP A 112 -1.26 2.76 11.22
CA TRP A 112 -2.52 3.08 11.89
C TRP A 112 -3.72 2.72 11.03
N THR A 113 -3.69 3.04 9.73
CA THR A 113 -4.77 2.68 8.81
C THR A 113 -4.96 1.17 8.71
N VAL A 114 -3.87 0.42 8.56
CA VAL A 114 -3.92 -1.05 8.46
C VAL A 114 -4.37 -1.68 9.77
N HIS A 115 -3.91 -1.18 10.91
CA HIS A 115 -4.34 -1.65 12.23
C HIS A 115 -5.84 -1.45 12.44
N GLU A 116 -6.35 -0.25 12.19
CA GLU A 116 -7.78 0.05 12.26
C GLU A 116 -8.60 -0.83 11.31
N TRP A 117 -8.09 -1.07 10.10
CA TRP A 117 -8.73 -1.94 9.13
C TRP A 117 -8.79 -3.41 9.61
N ILE A 118 -7.73 -3.91 10.26
CA ILE A 118 -7.70 -5.26 10.85
C ILE A 118 -8.74 -5.38 11.98
N LEU A 119 -8.87 -4.35 12.83
CA LEU A 119 -9.89 -4.32 13.88
C LEU A 119 -11.31 -4.37 13.29
N GLU A 120 -11.59 -3.57 12.26
CA GLU A 120 -12.87 -3.59 11.54
C GLU A 120 -13.18 -4.94 10.86
N GLN A 121 -12.17 -5.75 10.53
CA GLN A 121 -12.36 -7.09 9.98
C GLN A 121 -12.56 -8.15 11.07
N SER A 122 -12.10 -7.88 12.29
CA SER A 122 -12.20 -8.80 13.43
C SER A 122 -13.60 -8.80 14.06
N GLU A 123 -14.35 -7.71 13.87
CA GLU A 123 -15.74 -7.57 14.31
C GLU A 123 -16.76 -8.22 13.34
N LYS A 124 -16.30 -8.90 12.29
CA LYS A 124 -17.13 -9.56 11.25
C LYS A 124 -16.89 -11.06 11.14
#